data_AF-A0A1B1Y5P6-F1
#
_entry.id   AF-A0A1B1Y5P6-F1
#
_cell.length_a   1.000
_cell.length_b   1.000
_cell.length_c   1.000
_cell.angle_alpha   90.00
_cell.angle_beta   90.00
_cell.angle_gamma   90.00
#
_symmetry.space_group_name_H-M   'P 1'
#
loop_
_entity.id
_entity.type
_entity.pdbx_description
1 polymer ?
#
loop_
_entity_poly.entity_id
_entity_poly.type
_entity_poly.pdbx_seq_one_letter_code
_entity_poly.pdbx_strand_id
1 'polypeptide(L)'
;MQKEIVRDTIVKVIEKTIQPISDNSEIYKEIINSQSQTYNLIIVVFLGIIALFAGATWLYNKKIVKAEIIKETDKVFKKEKDKLIKQFKTEFEGELNFVKGESARLFANSIDGTDPGDYSNKYYWWMQCVKYYKAIDKGKGVRISVENALHSLTKAIETKEESKKYIIKTYPELDENFYDIIKIIPNELDKEKSEIKELTEELLK
;
A
#
# COMPACT_ATOMS: atom_id res chain seq x y z
N MET A 1 11.50 -108.75 -52.11
CA MET A 1 12.39 -108.04 -51.16
C MET A 1 12.58 -106.55 -51.50
N GLN A 2 11.61 -105.88 -52.15
CA GLN A 2 11.77 -104.49 -52.64
C GLN A 2 10.76 -103.49 -52.01
N LYS A 3 9.79 -103.97 -51.22
CA LYS A 3 8.75 -103.14 -50.57
C LYS A 3 9.15 -102.61 -49.19
N GLU A 4 10.03 -103.28 -48.45
CA GLU A 4 10.46 -102.84 -47.11
C GLU A 4 11.44 -101.67 -47.15
N ILE A 5 12.41 -101.69 -48.07
CA ILE A 5 13.46 -100.66 -48.19
C ILE A 5 12.87 -99.28 -48.52
N VAL A 6 11.81 -99.24 -49.34
CA VAL A 6 11.13 -97.99 -49.71
C VAL A 6 10.36 -97.40 -48.52
N ARG A 7 9.76 -98.24 -47.67
CA ARG A 7 8.99 -97.79 -46.51
C ARG A 7 9.89 -97.19 -45.43
N ASP A 8 11.03 -97.83 -45.14
CA ASP A 8 11.99 -97.35 -44.15
C ASP A 8 12.69 -96.05 -44.57
N THR A 9 12.95 -95.90 -45.88
CA THR A 9 13.55 -94.68 -46.42
C THR A 9 12.56 -93.50 -46.39
N ILE A 10 11.29 -93.73 -46.69
CA ILE A 10 10.24 -92.70 -46.63
C ILE A 10 9.98 -92.28 -45.17
N VAL A 11 9.92 -93.23 -44.23
CA VAL A 11 9.69 -92.92 -42.81
C VAL A 11 10.85 -92.11 -42.22
N LYS A 12 12.11 -92.47 -42.52
CA LYS A 12 13.29 -91.70 -42.06
C LYS A 12 13.38 -90.31 -42.68
N VAL A 13 12.98 -90.13 -43.94
CA VAL A 13 12.98 -88.80 -44.57
C VAL A 13 11.87 -87.93 -43.99
N ILE A 14 10.70 -88.50 -43.66
CA ILE A 14 9.59 -87.78 -43.03
C ILE A 14 9.96 -87.36 -41.59
N GLU A 15 10.55 -88.24 -40.78
CA GLU A 15 11.02 -87.88 -39.42
C GLU A 15 12.09 -86.79 -39.43
N LYS A 16 13.00 -86.82 -40.41
CA LYS A 16 14.08 -85.83 -40.54
C LYS A 16 13.63 -84.48 -41.14
N THR A 17 12.52 -84.47 -41.89
CA THR A 17 12.00 -83.26 -42.57
C THR A 17 10.86 -82.59 -41.80
N ILE A 18 10.17 -83.30 -40.90
CA ILE A 18 9.10 -82.75 -40.03
C ILE A 18 9.66 -82.20 -38.70
N GLN A 19 10.89 -82.54 -38.33
CA GLN A 19 11.56 -82.00 -37.14
C GLN A 19 12.02 -80.52 -37.15
N PRO A 20 11.94 -79.68 -38.20
CA PRO A 20 12.30 -78.26 -38.06
C PRO A 20 11.12 -77.37 -37.63
N ILE A 21 9.91 -77.92 -37.45
CA ILE A 21 8.72 -77.11 -37.17
C ILE A 21 8.61 -76.76 -35.67
N SER A 22 9.07 -77.64 -34.76
CA SER A 22 9.08 -77.36 -33.31
C SER A 22 10.07 -76.26 -32.95
N ASP A 23 11.29 -76.35 -33.48
CA ASP A 23 12.39 -75.44 -33.15
C ASP A 23 12.12 -74.03 -33.69
N ASN A 24 11.57 -73.93 -34.90
CA ASN A 24 11.15 -72.63 -35.44
C ASN A 24 10.02 -71.99 -34.62
N SER A 25 9.04 -72.77 -34.17
CA SER A 25 7.94 -72.26 -33.33
C SER A 25 8.43 -71.68 -32.00
N GLU A 26 9.40 -72.34 -31.35
CA GLU A 26 9.99 -71.85 -30.10
C GLU A 26 10.83 -70.59 -30.33
N ILE A 27 11.63 -70.54 -31.40
CA ILE A 27 12.38 -69.35 -31.81
C ILE A 27 11.44 -68.17 -32.11
N TYR A 28 10.33 -68.39 -32.83
CA TYR A 28 9.34 -67.32 -33.09
C TYR A 28 8.65 -66.84 -31.81
N LYS A 29 8.33 -67.74 -30.87
CA LYS A 29 7.80 -67.35 -29.55
C LYS A 29 8.81 -66.55 -28.74
N GLU A 30 10.07 -66.92 -28.77
CA GLU A 30 11.16 -66.23 -28.07
C GLU A 30 11.42 -64.84 -28.65
N ILE A 31 11.39 -64.69 -29.99
CA ILE A 31 11.47 -63.40 -30.68
C ILE A 31 10.26 -62.51 -30.34
N ILE A 32 9.04 -63.04 -30.35
CA ILE A 32 7.83 -62.28 -30.01
C ILE A 32 7.85 -61.87 -28.53
N ASN A 33 8.28 -62.74 -27.63
CA ASN A 33 8.41 -62.44 -26.21
C ASN A 33 9.53 -61.42 -25.95
N SER A 34 10.67 -61.51 -26.63
CA SER A 34 11.77 -60.54 -26.56
C SER A 34 11.34 -59.16 -27.08
N GLN A 35 10.58 -59.10 -28.18
CA GLN A 35 10.01 -57.86 -28.68
C GLN A 35 8.98 -57.29 -27.71
N SER A 36 8.06 -58.11 -27.18
CA SER A 36 7.08 -57.71 -26.17
C SER A 36 7.74 -57.16 -24.89
N GLN A 37 8.80 -57.82 -24.39
CA GLN A 37 9.58 -57.34 -23.26
C GLN A 37 10.30 -56.04 -23.56
N THR A 38 10.85 -55.88 -24.76
CA THR A 38 11.52 -54.64 -25.19
C THR A 38 10.51 -53.48 -25.29
N TYR A 39 9.33 -53.70 -25.88
CA TYR A 39 8.27 -52.69 -25.93
C TYR A 39 7.76 -52.33 -24.53
N ASN A 40 7.56 -53.31 -23.65
CA ASN A 40 7.18 -53.05 -22.26
C ASN A 40 8.25 -52.25 -21.52
N LEU A 41 9.53 -52.55 -21.71
CA LEU A 41 10.64 -51.80 -21.13
C LEU A 41 10.64 -50.34 -21.62
N ILE A 42 10.46 -50.13 -22.93
CA ILE A 42 10.37 -48.80 -23.52
C ILE A 42 9.20 -48.01 -22.92
N ILE A 43 8.02 -48.63 -22.82
CA ILE A 43 6.83 -48.00 -22.21
C ILE A 43 7.07 -47.64 -20.75
N VAL A 44 7.68 -48.52 -19.96
CA VAL A 44 8.01 -48.27 -18.54
C VAL A 44 8.99 -47.11 -18.40
N VAL A 45 10.00 -47.02 -19.28
CA VAL A 45 10.95 -45.90 -19.29
C VAL A 45 10.24 -44.58 -19.61
N PHE A 46 9.36 -44.55 -20.63
CA PHE A 46 8.59 -43.36 -20.96
C PHE A 46 7.65 -42.93 -19.81
N LEU A 47 6.98 -43.87 -19.16
CA LEU A 47 6.16 -43.59 -17.97
C LEU A 47 7.00 -43.04 -16.81
N GLY A 48 8.21 -43.59 -16.59
CA GLY A 48 9.16 -43.08 -15.60
C GLY A 48 9.58 -41.63 -15.86
N ILE A 49 9.84 -41.29 -17.12
CA ILE A 49 10.18 -39.92 -17.54
C ILE A 49 8.99 -38.98 -17.32
N ILE A 50 7.78 -39.37 -17.74
CA ILE A 50 6.56 -38.57 -17.54
C ILE A 50 6.30 -38.34 -16.04
N ALA A 51 6.46 -39.37 -15.20
CA ALA A 51 6.29 -39.26 -13.76
C ALA A 51 7.33 -38.31 -13.12
N LEU A 52 8.58 -38.33 -13.58
CA LEU A 52 9.61 -37.39 -13.16
C LEU A 52 9.26 -35.94 -13.53
N PHE A 53 8.83 -35.69 -14.77
CA PHE A 53 8.39 -34.36 -15.19
C PHE A 53 7.16 -33.87 -14.42
N ALA A 54 6.18 -34.75 -14.19
CA ALA A 54 4.99 -34.43 -13.40
C ALA A 54 5.36 -34.09 -11.94
N GLY A 55 6.25 -34.89 -11.32
CA GLY A 55 6.74 -34.65 -9.97
C GLY A 55 7.55 -33.36 -9.84
N ALA A 56 8.44 -33.08 -10.79
CA ALA A 56 9.21 -31.84 -10.85
C ALA A 56 8.30 -30.62 -11.00
N THR A 57 7.29 -30.70 -11.88
CA THR A 57 6.30 -29.63 -12.10
C THR A 57 5.45 -29.38 -10.84
N TRP A 58 5.02 -30.45 -10.16
CA TRP A 58 4.28 -30.33 -8.92
C TRP A 58 5.11 -29.69 -7.79
N LEU A 59 6.38 -30.08 -7.63
CA LEU A 59 7.29 -29.47 -6.67
C LEU A 59 7.57 -28.00 -6.98
N TYR A 60 7.77 -27.68 -8.26
CA TYR A 60 7.94 -26.31 -8.75
C TYR A 60 6.73 -25.44 -8.40
N ASN A 61 5.52 -25.88 -8.75
CA ASN A 61 4.29 -25.15 -8.44
C ASN A 61 4.05 -25.01 -6.93
N LYS A 62 4.32 -26.07 -6.15
CA LYS A 62 4.08 -26.06 -4.71
C LYS A 62 5.04 -25.15 -3.95
N LYS A 63 6.31 -25.08 -4.36
CA LYS A 63 7.34 -24.31 -3.64
C LYS A 63 7.57 -22.92 -4.24
N ILE A 64 7.82 -22.85 -5.54
CA ILE A 64 8.28 -21.62 -6.20
C ILE A 64 7.09 -20.71 -6.48
N VAL A 65 6.07 -21.20 -7.17
CA VAL A 65 4.90 -20.37 -7.52
C VAL A 65 4.16 -19.88 -6.27
N LYS A 66 3.97 -20.74 -5.25
CA LYS A 66 3.37 -20.29 -3.98
C LYS A 66 4.21 -19.22 -3.27
N ALA A 67 5.53 -19.40 -3.20
CA ALA A 67 6.41 -18.42 -2.55
C ALA A 67 6.45 -17.09 -3.33
N GLU A 68 6.43 -17.15 -4.66
CA GLU A 68 6.41 -15.98 -5.53
C GLU A 68 5.07 -15.22 -5.42
N ILE A 69 3.94 -15.93 -5.39
CA ILE A 69 2.63 -15.34 -5.11
C ILE A 69 2.61 -14.67 -3.73
N ILE A 70 3.11 -15.33 -2.68
CA ILE A 70 3.16 -14.74 -1.33
C ILE A 70 4.03 -13.48 -1.35
N LYS A 71 5.20 -13.53 -1.97
CA LYS A 71 6.14 -12.40 -2.03
C LYS A 71 5.56 -11.21 -2.79
N GLU A 72 4.93 -11.44 -3.94
CA GLU A 72 4.27 -10.37 -4.70
C GLU A 72 3.03 -9.84 -3.97
N THR A 73 2.23 -10.72 -3.35
CA THR A 73 1.08 -10.30 -2.53
C THR A 73 1.52 -9.46 -1.34
N ASP A 74 2.56 -9.86 -0.61
CA ASP A 74 3.10 -9.10 0.52
C ASP A 74 3.64 -7.73 0.07
N LYS A 75 4.28 -7.68 -1.10
CA LYS A 75 4.80 -6.44 -1.69
C LYS A 75 3.67 -5.49 -2.10
N VAL A 76 2.62 -6.01 -2.75
CA VAL A 76 1.42 -5.25 -3.10
C VAL A 76 0.71 -4.77 -1.84
N PHE A 77 0.49 -5.67 -0.86
CA PHE A 77 -0.17 -5.36 0.40
C PHE A 77 0.59 -4.29 1.19
N LYS A 78 1.92 -4.38 1.28
CA LYS A 78 2.74 -3.36 1.95
C LYS A 78 2.59 -2.00 1.27
N LYS A 79 2.65 -1.96 -0.07
CA LYS A 79 2.48 -0.72 -0.85
C LYS A 79 1.08 -0.11 -0.66
N GLU A 80 0.04 -0.92 -0.69
CA GLU A 80 -1.34 -0.46 -0.46
C GLU A 80 -1.56 0.00 0.97
N LYS A 81 -1.05 -0.73 1.96
CA LYS A 81 -1.08 -0.35 3.37
C LYS A 81 -0.40 1.01 3.58
N ASP A 82 0.79 1.22 3.04
CA ASP A 82 1.51 2.48 3.17
C ASP A 82 0.76 3.64 2.51
N LYS A 83 0.13 3.40 1.35
CA LYS A 83 -0.73 4.38 0.68
C LYS A 83 -1.96 4.73 1.53
N LEU A 84 -2.61 3.72 2.11
CA LEU A 84 -3.83 3.88 2.90
C LEU A 84 -3.54 4.59 4.22
N ILE A 85 -2.41 4.26 4.88
CA ILE A 85 -1.93 4.98 6.07
C ILE A 85 -1.66 6.45 5.72
N LYS A 86 -1.03 6.73 4.58
CA LYS A 86 -0.74 8.11 4.16
C LYS A 86 -2.03 8.89 3.90
N GLN A 87 -3.00 8.29 3.20
CA GLN A 87 -4.31 8.89 2.96
C GLN A 87 -5.04 9.17 4.28
N PHE A 88 -5.13 8.18 5.16
CA PHE A 88 -5.78 8.31 6.46
C PHE A 88 -5.12 9.41 7.31
N LYS A 89 -3.79 9.49 7.36
CA LYS A 89 -3.09 10.57 8.06
C LYS A 89 -3.45 11.94 7.49
N THR A 90 -3.48 12.05 6.16
CA THR A 90 -3.79 13.32 5.49
C THR A 90 -5.23 13.76 5.78
N GLU A 91 -6.19 12.83 5.67
CA GLU A 91 -7.60 13.09 5.97
C GLU A 91 -7.81 13.46 7.44
N PHE A 92 -7.21 12.67 8.35
CA PHE A 92 -7.29 12.92 9.79
C PHE A 92 -6.65 14.26 10.20
N GLU A 93 -5.49 14.61 9.63
CA GLU A 93 -4.87 15.92 9.83
C GLU A 93 -5.77 17.06 9.31
N GLY A 94 -6.44 16.84 8.17
CA GLY A 94 -7.43 17.77 7.62
C GLY A 94 -8.62 17.98 8.56
N GLU A 95 -9.24 16.90 9.04
CA GLU A 95 -10.35 16.96 9.98
C GLU A 95 -9.93 17.58 11.33
N LEU A 96 -8.78 17.20 11.85
CA LEU A 96 -8.26 17.73 13.11
C LEU A 96 -8.01 19.24 13.01
N ASN A 97 -7.40 19.72 11.93
CA ASN A 97 -7.21 21.15 11.70
C ASN A 97 -8.55 21.87 11.52
N PHE A 98 -9.53 21.25 10.84
CA PHE A 98 -10.87 21.82 10.74
C PHE A 98 -11.53 21.99 12.12
N VAL A 99 -11.52 20.95 12.96
CA VAL A 99 -12.08 21.00 14.32
C VAL A 99 -11.37 22.04 15.19
N LYS A 100 -10.04 22.13 15.11
CA LYS A 100 -9.26 23.14 15.82
C LYS A 100 -9.60 24.56 15.36
N GLY A 101 -9.77 24.77 14.05
CA GLY A 101 -10.21 26.04 13.47
C GLY A 101 -11.61 26.44 13.96
N GLU A 102 -12.59 25.53 13.90
CA GLU A 102 -13.94 25.79 14.40
C GLU A 102 -13.96 26.03 15.92
N SER A 103 -13.14 25.30 16.68
CA SER A 103 -13.03 25.47 18.13
C SER A 103 -12.45 26.84 18.47
N ALA A 104 -11.36 27.24 17.81
CA ALA A 104 -10.78 28.58 17.95
C ALA A 104 -11.81 29.67 17.60
N ARG A 105 -12.59 29.46 16.53
CA ARG A 105 -13.65 30.38 16.12
C ARG A 105 -14.75 30.49 17.19
N LEU A 106 -15.14 29.38 17.80
CA LEU A 106 -16.12 29.37 18.89
C LEU A 106 -15.60 30.11 20.11
N PHE A 107 -14.35 29.88 20.52
CA PHE A 107 -13.73 30.61 21.62
C PHE A 107 -13.63 32.11 21.34
N ALA A 108 -13.25 32.51 20.12
CA ALA A 108 -13.21 33.92 19.75
C ALA A 108 -14.59 34.60 19.86
N ASN A 109 -15.64 33.90 19.44
CA ASN A 109 -17.01 34.43 19.48
C ASN A 109 -17.67 34.34 20.86
N SER A 110 -17.20 33.48 21.77
CA SER A 110 -17.73 33.37 23.13
C SER A 110 -17.20 34.43 24.09
N ILE A 111 -16.24 35.24 23.65
CA ILE A 111 -15.71 36.35 24.46
C ILE A 111 -16.60 37.57 24.23
N ASP A 112 -17.03 38.24 25.30
CA ASP A 112 -18.00 39.34 25.20
C ASP A 112 -17.39 40.61 24.59
N GLY A 113 -16.11 40.91 24.86
CA GLY A 113 -15.46 42.11 24.32
C GLY A 113 -15.77 43.36 25.16
N THR A 114 -15.99 43.16 26.46
CA THR A 114 -16.27 44.24 27.41
C THR A 114 -15.00 44.66 28.14
N ASP A 115 -14.10 43.72 28.41
CA ASP A 115 -12.85 43.99 29.12
C ASP A 115 -11.68 44.23 28.15
N PRO A 116 -10.70 45.07 28.51
CA PRO A 116 -9.47 45.24 27.72
C PRO A 116 -8.74 43.94 27.38
N GLY A 117 -8.78 42.95 28.27
CA GLY A 117 -8.20 41.63 28.04
C GLY A 117 -8.94 40.84 26.96
N ASP A 118 -10.24 41.06 26.80
CA ASP A 118 -11.09 40.31 25.88
C ASP A 118 -10.69 40.50 24.42
N TYR A 119 -10.41 41.74 24.00
CA TYR A 119 -10.03 42.00 22.61
C TYR A 119 -8.68 41.38 22.26
N SER A 120 -7.73 41.39 23.20
CA SER A 120 -6.44 40.72 23.04
C SER A 120 -6.59 39.19 22.97
N ASN A 121 -7.53 38.63 23.74
CA ASN A 121 -7.88 37.21 23.72
C ASN A 121 -8.61 36.81 22.43
N LYS A 122 -9.55 37.64 21.96
CA LYS A 122 -10.21 37.48 20.66
C LYS A 122 -9.20 37.48 19.53
N TYR A 123 -8.28 38.45 19.53
CA TYR A 123 -7.19 38.53 18.56
C TYR A 123 -6.37 37.23 18.54
N TYR A 124 -5.96 36.73 19.72
CA TYR A 124 -5.27 35.44 19.83
C TYR A 124 -6.03 34.30 19.14
N TRP A 125 -7.31 34.11 19.47
CA TRP A 125 -8.09 33.02 18.91
C TRP A 125 -8.33 33.17 17.41
N TRP A 126 -8.53 34.39 16.91
CA TRP A 126 -8.65 34.64 15.48
C TRP A 126 -7.35 34.33 14.71
N MET A 127 -6.19 34.60 15.30
CA MET A 127 -4.91 34.17 14.73
C MET A 127 -4.78 32.65 14.71
N GLN A 128 -5.26 31.93 15.74
CA GLN A 128 -5.33 30.48 15.69
C GLN A 128 -6.27 29.98 14.58
N CYS A 129 -7.40 30.66 14.33
CA CYS A 129 -8.27 30.34 13.19
C CYS A 129 -7.52 30.45 11.86
N VAL A 130 -6.74 31.53 11.66
CA VAL A 130 -5.90 31.70 10.46
C VAL A 130 -4.95 30.52 10.28
N LYS A 131 -4.24 30.13 11.35
CA LYS A 131 -3.32 28.99 11.35
C LYS A 131 -4.00 27.69 10.88
N TYR A 132 -5.13 27.35 11.49
CA TYR A 132 -5.78 26.07 11.23
C TYR A 132 -6.55 26.05 9.90
N TYR A 133 -7.23 27.14 9.53
CA TYR A 133 -7.93 27.20 8.24
C TYR A 133 -6.97 27.28 7.07
N LYS A 134 -5.78 27.88 7.24
CA LYS A 134 -4.76 27.88 6.18
C LYS A 134 -4.19 26.49 5.94
N ALA A 135 -4.01 25.69 6.99
CA ALA A 135 -3.51 24.31 6.89
C ALA A 135 -4.44 23.37 6.09
N ILE A 136 -5.70 23.74 5.87
CA ILE A 136 -6.70 22.97 5.11
C ILE A 136 -7.26 23.76 3.91
N ASP A 137 -6.57 24.82 3.49
CA ASP A 137 -6.90 25.68 2.35
C ASP A 137 -8.36 26.20 2.32
N LYS A 138 -8.94 26.49 3.49
CA LYS A 138 -10.25 27.13 3.60
C LYS A 138 -10.14 28.65 3.39
N GLY A 139 -9.92 29.08 2.15
CA GLY A 139 -9.68 30.49 1.79
C GLY A 139 -10.68 31.49 2.38
N LYS A 140 -11.99 31.19 2.32
CA LYS A 140 -13.02 32.04 2.94
C LYS A 140 -12.90 32.14 4.46
N GLY A 141 -12.58 31.03 5.12
CA GLY A 141 -12.37 30.98 6.57
C GLY A 141 -11.14 31.79 6.99
N VAL A 142 -10.06 31.71 6.20
CA VAL A 142 -8.86 32.53 6.41
C VAL A 142 -9.17 34.03 6.29
N ARG A 143 -9.85 34.46 5.21
CA ARG A 143 -10.25 35.87 5.01
C ARG A 143 -11.03 36.42 6.20
N ILE A 144 -12.10 35.72 6.61
CA ILE A 144 -12.95 36.13 7.74
C ILE A 144 -12.12 36.21 9.03
N SER A 145 -11.22 35.24 9.25
CA SER A 145 -10.40 35.21 10.45
C SER A 145 -9.40 36.36 10.50
N VAL A 146 -8.79 36.71 9.36
CA VAL A 146 -7.88 37.87 9.25
C VAL A 146 -8.62 39.18 9.52
N GLU A 147 -9.81 39.37 8.95
CA GLU A 147 -10.62 40.57 9.17
C GLU A 147 -11.02 40.74 10.64
N ASN A 148 -11.45 39.65 11.29
CA ASN A 148 -11.81 39.68 12.70
C ASN A 148 -10.59 39.81 13.62
N ALA A 149 -9.45 39.22 13.25
CA ALA A 149 -8.19 39.41 13.96
C ALA A 149 -7.79 40.88 13.96
N LEU A 150 -7.80 41.52 12.78
CA LEU A 150 -7.45 42.93 12.63
C LEU A 150 -8.42 43.84 13.43
N HIS A 151 -9.72 43.57 13.36
CA HIS A 151 -10.71 44.32 14.15
C HIS A 151 -10.44 44.20 15.66
N SER A 152 -10.20 42.97 16.14
CA SER A 152 -9.93 42.71 17.56
C SER A 152 -8.62 43.35 18.01
N LEU A 153 -7.59 43.32 17.16
CA LEU A 153 -6.29 43.93 17.43
C LEU A 153 -6.40 45.46 17.51
N THR A 154 -7.12 46.07 16.57
CA THR A 154 -7.39 47.53 16.59
C THR A 154 -8.05 47.94 17.91
N LYS A 155 -9.00 47.14 18.41
CA LYS A 155 -9.64 47.36 19.71
C LYS A 155 -8.71 47.11 20.90
N ALA A 156 -7.82 46.11 20.82
CA ALA A 156 -6.83 45.88 21.86
C ALA A 156 -5.83 47.05 21.99
N ILE A 157 -5.47 47.70 20.88
CA ILE A 157 -4.60 48.88 20.89
C ILE A 157 -5.22 50.07 21.62
N GLU A 158 -6.55 50.25 21.56
CA GLU A 158 -7.27 51.30 22.33
C GLU A 158 -7.02 51.15 23.85
N THR A 159 -6.70 49.95 24.33
CA THR A 159 -6.43 49.62 25.74
C THR A 159 -5.10 48.87 25.91
N LYS A 160 -4.09 49.37 25.19
CA LYS A 160 -2.78 48.72 24.99
C LYS A 160 -2.16 48.15 26.27
N GLU A 161 -2.06 48.91 27.34
CA GLU A 161 -1.33 48.50 28.55
C GLU A 161 -2.00 47.32 29.26
N GLU A 162 -3.33 47.33 29.37
CA GLU A 162 -4.12 46.26 29.97
C GLU A 162 -4.15 45.02 29.05
N SER A 163 -4.38 45.23 27.75
CA SER A 163 -4.36 44.16 26.74
C SER A 163 -3.00 43.46 26.67
N LYS A 164 -1.90 44.22 26.69
CA LYS A 164 -0.53 43.68 26.69
C LYS A 164 -0.25 42.85 27.94
N LYS A 165 -0.60 43.37 29.12
CA LYS A 165 -0.44 42.62 30.39
C LYS A 165 -1.25 41.34 30.38
N TYR A 166 -2.48 41.37 29.87
CA TYR A 166 -3.32 40.19 29.77
C TYR A 166 -2.71 39.14 28.85
N ILE A 167 -2.32 39.53 27.64
CA ILE A 167 -1.91 38.58 26.60
C ILE A 167 -0.57 37.91 26.95
N ILE A 168 0.41 38.66 27.48
CA ILE A 168 1.70 38.12 27.92
C ILE A 168 1.52 37.18 29.12
N LYS A 169 0.62 37.50 30.06
CA LYS A 169 0.34 36.66 31.23
C LYS A 169 -0.38 35.37 30.83
N THR A 170 -1.36 35.46 29.94
CA THR A 170 -2.21 34.34 29.55
C THR A 170 -1.48 33.40 28.59
N TYR A 171 -0.62 33.96 27.75
CA TYR A 171 0.09 33.24 26.70
C TYR A 171 1.56 33.70 26.63
N PRO A 172 2.42 33.20 27.52
CA PRO A 172 3.81 33.67 27.63
C PRO A 172 4.69 33.32 26.42
N GLU A 173 4.30 32.34 25.61
CA GLU A 173 5.05 31.88 24.42
C GLU A 173 4.59 32.58 23.12
N LEU A 174 3.88 33.71 23.23
CA LEU A 174 3.14 34.28 22.10
C LEU A 174 3.96 35.01 21.05
N ASP A 175 5.06 35.64 21.45
CA ASP A 175 5.83 36.53 20.58
C ASP A 175 6.23 35.81 19.28
N GLU A 176 6.74 34.58 19.35
CA GLU A 176 7.14 33.81 18.17
C GLU A 176 5.93 33.29 17.35
N ASN A 177 4.87 32.88 18.04
CA ASN A 177 3.71 32.22 17.42
C ASN A 177 2.92 33.19 16.51
N PHE A 178 2.77 34.46 16.87
CA PHE A 178 2.07 35.42 15.99
C PHE A 178 2.81 35.70 14.70
N TYR A 179 4.14 35.91 14.74
CA TYR A 179 4.89 36.19 13.52
C TYR A 179 4.88 35.00 12.55
N ASP A 180 4.86 33.77 13.05
CA ASP A 180 4.74 32.59 12.20
C ASP A 180 3.36 32.48 11.56
N ILE A 181 2.30 32.82 12.28
CA ILE A 181 0.95 32.88 11.72
C ILE A 181 0.83 34.01 10.68
N ILE A 182 1.42 35.18 10.94
CA ILE A 182 1.42 36.31 9.99
C ILE A 182 2.11 35.91 8.69
N LYS A 183 3.24 35.18 8.75
CA LYS A 183 3.97 34.72 7.55
C LYS A 183 3.12 33.86 6.62
N ILE A 184 2.25 33.01 7.17
CA ILE A 184 1.41 32.07 6.41
C ILE A 184 0.10 32.71 5.90
N ILE A 185 -0.19 33.97 6.25
CA ILE A 185 -1.31 34.71 5.66
C ILE A 185 -1.11 34.80 4.13
N PRO A 186 -2.12 34.42 3.32
CA PRO A 186 -2.04 34.47 1.85
C PRO A 186 -1.76 35.88 1.32
N ASN A 187 -1.04 35.97 0.20
CA ASN A 187 -0.61 37.24 -0.38
C ASN A 187 -1.79 38.09 -0.88
N GLU A 188 -2.95 37.47 -1.15
CA GLU A 188 -4.19 38.18 -1.47
C GLU A 188 -4.65 39.09 -0.31
N LEU A 189 -4.10 38.91 0.89
CA LEU A 189 -4.36 39.69 2.10
C LEU A 189 -3.13 40.49 2.56
N ASP A 190 -2.19 40.82 1.65
CA ASP A 190 -0.92 41.48 2.00
C ASP A 190 -1.11 42.82 2.72
N LYS A 191 -2.20 43.55 2.42
CA LYS A 191 -2.54 44.79 3.13
C LYS A 191 -2.85 44.50 4.60
N GLU A 192 -3.83 43.64 4.85
CA GLU A 192 -4.25 43.25 6.20
C GLU A 192 -3.10 42.57 6.96
N LYS A 193 -2.27 41.77 6.28
CA LYS A 193 -1.06 41.15 6.84
C LYS A 193 -0.05 42.16 7.34
N SER A 194 0.22 43.20 6.54
CA SER A 194 1.14 44.27 6.93
C SER A 194 0.61 45.07 8.11
N GLU A 195 -0.69 45.39 8.08
CA GLU A 195 -1.38 46.13 9.15
C GLU A 195 -1.41 45.33 10.46
N ILE A 196 -1.74 44.04 10.41
CA ILE A 196 -1.66 43.15 11.59
C ILE A 196 -0.24 43.15 12.14
N LYS A 197 0.79 43.01 11.28
CA LYS A 197 2.17 43.00 11.74
C LYS A 197 2.55 44.29 12.49
N GLU A 198 2.23 45.45 11.92
CA GLU A 198 2.52 46.75 12.53
C GLU A 198 1.81 46.91 13.88
N LEU A 199 0.52 46.60 13.94
CA LEU A 199 -0.26 46.69 15.18
C LEU A 199 0.15 45.64 16.22
N THR A 200 0.57 44.44 15.81
CA THR A 200 1.12 43.42 16.72
C THR A 200 2.42 43.92 17.35
N GLU A 201 3.31 44.51 16.55
CA GLU A 201 4.53 45.15 17.07
C GLU A 201 4.20 46.30 18.02
N GLU A 202 3.19 47.12 17.70
CA GLU A 202 2.73 48.19 18.57
C GLU A 202 2.15 47.68 19.89
N LEU A 203 1.36 46.60 19.89
CA LEU A 203 0.77 46.05 21.11
C LEU A 203 1.84 45.48 22.05
N LEU A 204 2.85 44.81 21.49
CA LEU A 204 3.83 44.01 22.24
C LEU A 204 5.08 44.82 22.63
N LYS A 205 5.46 45.86 21.90
CA LYS A 205 6.55 46.79 22.27
C LYS A 205 6.08 47.83 23.27
#